data_AF-A0A0L6U8N2-F1
#
_entry.id   AF-A0A0L6U8N2-F1
#
_cell.length_a   1.000
_cell.length_b   1.000
_cell.length_c   1.000
_cell.angle_alpha   90.00
_cell.angle_beta   90.00
_cell.angle_gamma   90.00
#
_symmetry.space_group_name_H-M   'P 1'
#
loop_
_entity.id
_entity.type
_entity.pdbx_description
1 polymer ?
#
loop_
_entity_poly.entity_id
_entity_poly.type
_entity_poly.pdbx_seq_one_letter_code
_entity_poly.pdbx_strand_id
1 'polypeptide(L)'
;MASGRKENEECFSVRMKHPTSLNVLLQLDTATLLAEMARLEDSIQRLVRSNLDILQFLQDEQDQSDPDSNLPLIEARDENLVTIETQKERIEMIKWCITRKTRRNGDDNPHYQLDYPHSAPQTSSPVHPIQPILNSNSTRREEQSSGFGNEGSGISL
;
A
#
# COMPACT_ATOMS: atom_id res chain seq x y z
N MET A 1 11.89 29.19 -30.01
CA MET A 1 12.43 27.88 -29.58
C MET A 1 11.52 27.33 -28.49
N ALA A 2 10.73 26.31 -28.81
CA ALA A 2 9.96 25.57 -27.82
C ALA A 2 10.04 24.09 -28.20
N SER A 3 11.17 23.47 -27.85
CA SER A 3 11.34 22.03 -28.03
C SER A 3 10.66 21.35 -26.85
N GLY A 4 9.53 20.70 -27.14
CA GLY A 4 8.73 19.98 -26.15
C GLY A 4 9.57 18.96 -25.41
N ARG A 5 9.49 19.01 -24.07
CA ARG A 5 9.94 17.90 -23.23
C ARG A 5 9.08 16.70 -23.61
N LYS A 6 9.62 15.79 -24.42
CA LYS A 6 9.14 14.41 -24.50
C LYS A 6 9.42 13.83 -23.12
N GLU A 7 8.44 13.89 -22.23
CA GLU A 7 8.46 13.07 -21.03
C GLU A 7 8.52 11.64 -21.53
N ASN A 8 9.69 11.01 -21.37
CA ASN A 8 9.80 9.57 -21.55
C ASN A 8 8.84 8.97 -20.52
N GLU A 9 7.64 8.58 -20.97
CA GLU A 9 6.81 7.67 -20.20
C GLU A 9 7.63 6.39 -20.05
N GLU A 10 8.33 6.26 -18.93
CA GLU A 10 9.10 5.07 -18.61
C GLU A 10 8.15 3.88 -18.58
N CYS A 11 8.13 3.14 -19.69
CA CYS A 11 7.34 1.93 -19.85
C CYS A 11 7.93 0.85 -18.94
N PHE A 12 7.12 0.33 -18.02
CA PHE A 12 7.56 -0.76 -17.15
C PHE A 12 7.77 -2.04 -17.97
N SER A 13 8.96 -2.62 -17.89
CA SER A 13 9.30 -3.87 -18.60
C SER A 13 9.11 -5.08 -17.68
N VAL A 14 8.22 -5.99 -18.07
CA VAL A 14 7.93 -7.24 -17.36
C VAL A 14 8.84 -8.35 -17.89
N ARG A 15 9.60 -9.04 -17.02
CA ARG A 15 10.56 -10.08 -17.44
C ARG A 15 10.05 -11.49 -17.18
N MET A 16 9.32 -11.70 -16.09
CA MET A 16 8.80 -12.99 -15.66
C MET A 16 7.37 -13.18 -16.16
N LYS A 17 6.90 -14.43 -16.21
CA LYS A 17 5.49 -14.73 -16.47
C LYS A 17 4.67 -14.46 -15.22
N HIS A 18 3.62 -13.66 -15.35
CA HIS A 18 2.69 -13.35 -14.26
C HIS A 18 1.28 -13.84 -14.58
N PRO A 19 0.49 -14.23 -13.57
CA PRO A 19 -0.93 -14.57 -13.74
C PRO A 19 -1.79 -13.35 -14.09
N THR A 20 -1.28 -12.14 -13.90
CA THR A 20 -1.99 -10.88 -14.16
C THR A 20 -1.12 -9.95 -15.00
N SER A 21 -1.70 -9.33 -16.01
CA SER A 21 -0.99 -8.34 -16.85
C SER A 21 -1.02 -6.94 -16.23
N LEU A 22 -0.09 -6.09 -16.66
CA LEU A 22 -0.02 -4.69 -16.22
C LEU A 22 -1.32 -3.92 -16.52
N ASN A 23 -1.94 -4.17 -17.67
CA ASN A 23 -3.20 -3.54 -18.06
C ASN A 23 -4.35 -3.88 -17.10
N VAL A 24 -4.39 -5.11 -16.57
CA VAL A 24 -5.41 -5.50 -15.58
C VAL A 24 -5.13 -4.82 -14.25
N LEU A 25 -3.88 -4.74 -13.81
CA LEU A 25 -3.52 -4.03 -12.57
C LEU A 25 -3.86 -2.53 -12.64
N LEU A 26 -3.72 -1.90 -13.81
CA LEU A 26 -4.11 -0.50 -14.02
C LEU A 26 -5.61 -0.24 -13.89
N GLN A 27 -6.47 -1.26 -13.99
CA GLN A 27 -7.91 -1.12 -13.82
C GLN A 27 -8.34 -1.19 -12.34
N LEU A 28 -7.49 -1.73 -11.46
CA LEU A 28 -7.78 -1.83 -10.04
C LEU A 28 -7.65 -0.48 -9.33
N ASP A 29 -8.40 -0.29 -8.25
CA ASP A 29 -8.25 0.89 -7.39
C ASP A 29 -6.99 0.77 -6.50
N THR A 30 -6.54 1.90 -5.96
CA THR A 30 -5.32 1.99 -5.15
C THR A 30 -5.40 1.13 -3.87
N ALA A 31 -6.56 1.01 -3.24
CA ALA A 31 -6.69 0.23 -2.01
C ALA A 31 -6.54 -1.27 -2.29
N THR A 32 -7.15 -1.76 -3.39
CA THR A 32 -6.97 -3.13 -3.86
C THR A 32 -5.50 -3.43 -4.21
N LEU A 33 -4.82 -2.50 -4.87
CA LEU A 33 -3.39 -2.64 -5.21
C LEU A 33 -2.50 -2.73 -3.95
N LEU A 34 -2.76 -1.89 -2.93
CA LEU A 34 -2.04 -1.93 -1.67
C LEU A 34 -2.28 -3.24 -0.89
N ALA A 35 -3.53 -3.72 -0.87
CA ALA A 35 -3.86 -4.99 -0.24
C ALA A 35 -3.14 -6.17 -0.91
N GLU A 36 -3.08 -6.20 -2.24
CA GLU A 36 -2.36 -7.24 -2.98
C GLU A 36 -0.84 -7.15 -2.73
N MET A 37 -0.27 -5.95 -2.65
CA MET A 37 1.14 -5.77 -2.30
C MET A 37 1.46 -6.35 -0.91
N ALA A 38 0.62 -6.06 0.09
CA ALA A 38 0.80 -6.62 1.44
C ALA A 38 0.70 -8.16 1.46
N ARG A 39 -0.24 -8.73 0.69
CA ARG A 39 -0.35 -10.20 0.55
C ARG A 39 0.88 -10.82 -0.09
N LEU A 40 1.45 -10.18 -1.11
CA LEU A 40 2.67 -10.64 -1.78
C LEU A 40 3.88 -10.55 -0.84
N GLU A 41 4.00 -9.47 -0.06
CA GLU A 41 5.08 -9.32 0.93
C GLU A 41 5.02 -10.40 2.02
N ASP A 42 3.84 -10.68 2.56
CA ASP A 42 3.59 -11.75 3.53
C ASP A 42 3.90 -13.15 2.94
N SER A 43 3.53 -13.39 1.69
CA SER A 43 3.88 -14.62 0.96
C SER A 43 5.40 -14.78 0.77
N ILE A 44 6.10 -13.70 0.39
CA ILE A 44 7.57 -13.70 0.28
C ILE A 44 8.21 -13.99 1.64
N GLN A 45 7.72 -13.40 2.73
CA GLN A 45 8.25 -13.65 4.07
C GLN A 45 8.15 -15.12 4.47
N ARG A 46 7.02 -15.77 4.19
CA ARG A 46 6.86 -17.22 4.41
C ARG A 46 7.84 -18.05 3.58
N LEU A 47 8.03 -17.73 2.31
CA LEU A 47 8.97 -18.45 1.44
C LEU A 47 10.43 -18.27 1.91
N VAL A 48 10.80 -17.06 2.32
CA VAL A 48 12.12 -16.77 2.90
C VAL A 48 12.33 -17.57 4.19
N ARG A 49 11.32 -17.63 5.05
CA ARG A 49 11.37 -18.44 6.28
C ARG A 49 11.53 -19.93 5.97
N SER A 50 10.72 -20.45 5.04
CA SER A 50 10.82 -21.85 4.59
C SER A 50 12.21 -22.18 4.03
N ASN A 51 12.81 -21.28 3.26
CA ASN A 51 14.16 -21.48 2.72
C ASN A 51 15.22 -21.48 3.82
N LEU A 52 15.05 -20.66 4.87
CA LEU A 52 15.93 -20.67 6.03
C LEU A 52 15.82 -21.99 6.79
N ASP A 53 14.60 -22.50 7.00
CA ASP A 53 14.37 -23.78 7.68
C ASP A 53 14.98 -24.95 6.88
N ILE A 54 14.88 -24.94 5.53
CA ILE A 54 15.57 -25.91 4.65
C ILE A 54 17.09 -25.85 4.82
N LEU A 55 17.67 -24.64 4.79
CA LEU A 55 19.11 -24.47 4.95
C LEU A 55 19.60 -24.96 6.31
N GLN A 56 18.83 -24.70 7.37
CA GLN A 56 19.15 -25.20 8.71
C GLN A 56 19.14 -26.73 8.74
N PHE A 57 18.09 -27.36 8.19
CA PHE A 57 18.02 -28.82 8.10
C PHE A 57 19.20 -29.43 7.34
N LEU A 58 19.53 -28.85 6.18
CA LEU A 58 20.66 -29.32 5.36
C LEU A 58 22.01 -29.16 6.08
N GLN A 59 22.15 -28.16 6.94
CA GLN A 59 23.35 -27.95 7.74
C GLN A 59 23.43 -28.95 8.91
N ASP A 60 22.30 -29.22 9.57
CA ASP A 60 22.23 -30.12 10.72
C ASP A 60 22.42 -31.61 10.29
N GLU A 61 21.95 -31.99 9.10
CA GLU A 61 21.99 -33.35 8.56
C GLU A 61 23.21 -33.61 7.64
N GLN A 62 24.11 -32.64 7.48
CA GLN A 62 25.24 -32.71 6.53
C GLN A 62 26.21 -33.86 6.82
N ASP A 63 26.34 -34.26 8.09
CA ASP A 63 27.23 -35.34 8.52
C ASP A 63 26.52 -36.72 8.61
N GLN A 64 25.19 -36.77 8.47
CA GLN A 64 24.37 -37.97 8.73
C GLN A 64 23.56 -38.47 7.54
N SER A 65 23.38 -37.67 6.49
CA SER A 65 22.55 -38.01 5.34
C SER A 65 23.36 -38.33 4.06
N ASP A 66 22.83 -39.23 3.25
CA ASP A 66 23.29 -39.46 1.88
C ASP A 66 23.05 -38.17 1.06
N PRO A 67 24.05 -37.63 0.34
CA PRO A 67 23.89 -36.44 -0.50
C PRO A 67 22.68 -36.51 -1.44
N ASP A 68 22.31 -37.69 -1.93
CA ASP A 68 21.15 -37.85 -2.82
C ASP A 68 19.81 -37.64 -2.09
N SER A 69 19.77 -37.82 -0.76
CA SER A 69 18.57 -37.58 0.05
C SER A 69 18.23 -36.09 0.19
N ASN A 70 19.22 -35.21 -0.01
CA ASN A 70 19.07 -33.77 0.11
C ASN A 70 18.63 -33.08 -1.19
N LEU A 71 18.71 -33.78 -2.33
CA LEU A 71 18.37 -33.22 -3.64
C LEU A 71 16.95 -32.63 -3.70
N PRO A 72 15.89 -33.29 -3.17
CA PRO A 72 14.54 -32.72 -3.20
C PRO A 72 14.40 -31.42 -2.40
N LEU A 73 15.17 -31.27 -1.31
CA LEU A 73 15.16 -30.04 -0.50
C LEU A 73 15.86 -28.88 -1.21
N ILE A 74 16.93 -29.19 -1.93
CA ILE A 74 17.64 -28.21 -2.77
C ILE A 74 16.72 -27.75 -3.91
N GLU A 75 16.05 -28.67 -4.59
CA GLU A 75 15.08 -28.34 -5.65
C GLU A 75 13.93 -27.48 -5.12
N ALA A 76 13.32 -27.85 -3.98
CA ALA A 76 12.25 -27.06 -3.37
C ALA A 76 12.70 -25.63 -3.01
N ARG A 77 13.93 -25.47 -2.52
CA ARG A 77 14.51 -24.15 -2.24
C ARG A 77 14.66 -23.33 -3.52
N ASP A 78 15.16 -23.94 -4.59
CA ASP A 78 15.37 -23.26 -5.87
C ASP A 78 14.05 -22.82 -6.51
N GLU A 79 13.01 -23.66 -6.45
CA GLU A 79 11.65 -23.31 -6.87
C GLU A 79 11.07 -22.13 -6.07
N ASN A 80 11.30 -22.13 -4.75
CA ASN A 80 10.90 -21.01 -3.90
C ASN A 80 11.62 -19.70 -4.28
N LEU A 81 12.90 -19.76 -4.66
CA LEU A 81 13.66 -18.58 -5.08
C LEU A 81 13.08 -17.96 -6.37
N VAL A 82 12.76 -18.78 -7.37
CA VAL A 82 12.09 -18.33 -8.61
C VAL A 82 10.73 -17.70 -8.30
N THR A 83 9.99 -18.30 -7.36
CA THR A 83 8.69 -17.79 -6.92
C THR A 83 8.82 -16.44 -6.21
N ILE A 84 9.82 -16.27 -5.34
CA ILE A 84 10.12 -15.00 -4.67
C ILE A 84 10.45 -13.91 -5.70
N GLU A 85 11.30 -14.21 -6.68
CA GLU A 85 11.66 -13.23 -7.72
C GLU A 85 10.45 -12.81 -8.55
N THR A 86 9.60 -13.76 -8.92
CA THR A 86 8.34 -13.49 -9.62
C THR A 86 7.44 -12.58 -8.77
N GLN A 87 7.25 -12.88 -7.48
CA GLN A 87 6.42 -12.06 -6.61
C GLN A 87 6.99 -10.64 -6.40
N LYS A 88 8.31 -10.50 -6.28
CA LYS A 88 8.99 -9.20 -6.21
C LYS A 88 8.76 -8.36 -7.45
N GLU A 89 8.86 -8.95 -8.65
CA GLU A 89 8.57 -8.21 -9.89
C GLU A 89 7.10 -7.77 -9.95
N ARG A 90 6.17 -8.59 -9.46
CA ARG A 90 4.75 -8.20 -9.39
C ARG A 90 4.51 -7.04 -8.42
N ILE A 91 5.24 -6.98 -7.31
CA ILE A 91 5.23 -5.81 -6.42
C ILE A 91 5.72 -4.56 -7.17
N GLU A 92 6.77 -4.66 -7.96
CA GLU A 92 7.26 -3.53 -8.77
C GLU A 92 6.24 -3.09 -9.84
N MET A 93 5.54 -4.03 -10.48
CA MET A 93 4.41 -3.71 -11.36
C MET A 93 3.33 -2.91 -10.63
N ILE A 94 2.95 -3.34 -9.42
CA ILE A 94 1.94 -2.69 -8.60
C ILE A 94 2.40 -1.28 -8.19
N LYS A 95 3.65 -1.11 -7.74
CA LYS A 95 4.23 0.20 -7.40
C LYS A 95 4.21 1.15 -8.58
N TRP A 96 4.54 0.66 -9.78
CA TRP A 96 4.44 1.45 -11.00
C TRP A 96 2.99 1.87 -11.30
N CYS A 97 2.02 0.95 -11.17
CA CYS A 97 0.59 1.25 -11.34
C CYS A 97 0.09 2.32 -10.35
N ILE A 98 0.46 2.21 -9.06
CA ILE A 98 0.12 3.21 -8.04
C ILE A 98 0.73 4.56 -8.41
N THR A 99 2.03 4.58 -8.72
CA THR A 99 2.75 5.81 -9.10
C THR A 99 2.07 6.50 -10.28
N ARG A 100 1.68 5.74 -11.32
CA ARG A 100 0.95 6.28 -12.47
C ARG A 100 -0.40 6.88 -12.06
N LYS A 101 -1.16 6.17 -11.23
CA LYS A 101 -2.49 6.62 -10.75
C LYS A 101 -2.41 7.85 -9.85
N THR A 102 -1.34 8.03 -9.07
CA THR A 102 -1.20 9.14 -8.11
C THR A 102 -0.44 10.34 -8.66
N ARG A 103 0.03 10.32 -9.92
CA ARG A 103 0.69 11.47 -10.54
C ARG A 103 -0.30 12.64 -10.64
N ARG A 104 0.17 13.82 -10.21
CA ARG A 104 -0.58 15.08 -10.08
C ARG A 104 -0.96 15.77 -11.40
N ASN A 105 -0.72 15.13 -12.55
CA ASN A 105 -1.11 15.64 -13.86
C ASN A 105 -2.52 15.11 -14.14
N GLY A 106 -3.51 15.84 -13.65
CA GLY A 106 -4.90 15.43 -13.41
C GLY A 106 -5.77 15.04 -14.60
N ASP A 107 -5.22 14.41 -15.64
CA ASP A 107 -5.98 13.89 -16.79
C ASP A 107 -6.44 12.44 -16.58
N ASP A 108 -5.69 11.62 -15.82
CA ASP A 108 -5.95 10.18 -15.67
C ASP A 108 -6.67 9.80 -14.36
N ASN A 109 -6.93 10.74 -13.44
CA ASN A 109 -7.51 10.42 -12.13
C ASN A 109 -8.37 11.53 -11.50
N PRO A 110 -9.66 11.67 -11.89
CA PRO A 110 -10.56 12.69 -11.35
C PRO A 110 -10.83 12.53 -9.84
N HIS A 111 -10.64 11.34 -9.26
CA HIS A 111 -10.89 11.08 -7.84
C HIS A 111 -9.79 11.62 -6.90
N TYR A 112 -8.63 12.00 -7.44
CA TYR A 112 -7.48 12.53 -6.68
C TYR A 112 -7.11 13.95 -7.12
N GLN A 113 -8.02 14.65 -7.79
CA GLN A 113 -7.92 16.10 -7.97
C GLN A 113 -8.02 16.75 -6.58
N LEU A 114 -6.87 16.91 -5.94
CA LEU A 114 -6.73 17.83 -4.82
C LEU A 114 -6.94 19.22 -5.42
N ASP A 115 -8.12 19.79 -5.17
CA ASP A 115 -8.38 21.22 -5.38
C ASP A 115 -7.29 21.99 -4.65
N TYR A 116 -6.28 22.43 -5.39
CA TYR A 116 -5.35 23.40 -4.87
C TYR A 116 -6.10 24.73 -4.85
N PRO A 117 -6.36 25.34 -3.66
CA PRO A 117 -6.74 26.74 -3.65
C PRO A 117 -5.59 27.51 -4.30
N HIS A 118 -5.84 28.00 -5.50
CA HIS A 118 -4.97 28.93 -6.19
C HIS A 118 -4.89 30.16 -5.29
N SER A 119 -3.81 30.27 -4.51
CA SER A 119 -3.49 31.50 -3.78
C SER A 119 -3.13 32.58 -4.79
N ALA A 120 -4.14 33.29 -5.27
CA ALA A 120 -4.05 34.69 -5.65
C ALA A 120 -5.43 35.33 -5.46
N PRO A 121 -5.49 36.39 -4.65
CA PRO A 121 -5.75 37.66 -5.31
C PRO A 121 -4.69 38.69 -4.94
N GLN A 122 -3.99 39.18 -5.95
CA GLN A 122 -3.49 40.56 -5.92
C GLN A 122 -4.71 41.48 -6.00
N THR A 123 -4.90 42.34 -5.00
CA THR A 123 -4.97 43.80 -5.16
C THR A 123 -5.17 44.47 -3.81
N SER A 124 -4.42 45.54 -3.64
CA SER A 124 -4.23 46.42 -2.49
C SER A 124 -5.43 47.33 -2.12
N SER A 125 -5.64 47.46 -0.81
CA SER A 125 -6.04 48.67 -0.03
C SER A 125 -7.46 49.28 -0.18
N PRO A 126 -7.97 50.11 0.77
CA PRO A 126 -7.51 50.43 2.13
C PRO A 126 -8.59 50.28 3.25
N VAL A 127 -8.09 50.36 4.49
CA VAL A 127 -8.75 50.45 5.81
C VAL A 127 -9.80 51.57 5.93
N HIS A 128 -10.91 51.31 6.66
CA HIS A 128 -11.51 52.22 7.68
C HIS A 128 -12.47 51.47 8.64
N PRO A 129 -12.74 51.98 9.87
CA PRO A 129 -12.95 51.16 11.08
C PRO A 129 -14.29 51.36 11.84
N ILE A 130 -14.49 50.53 12.89
CA ILE A 130 -15.39 50.61 14.10
C ILE A 130 -16.89 50.30 13.82
N GLN A 131 -17.63 49.43 14.53
CA GLN A 131 -17.81 49.25 15.98
C GLN A 131 -18.30 47.83 16.39
N PRO A 132 -18.07 47.41 17.65
CA PRO A 132 -18.51 46.13 18.20
C PRO A 132 -19.92 46.23 18.83
N ILE A 133 -20.81 45.29 18.52
CA ILE A 133 -22.01 45.05 19.34
C ILE A 133 -21.75 43.81 20.19
N LEU A 134 -21.41 44.13 21.43
CA LEU A 134 -21.51 43.29 22.61
C LEU A 134 -22.95 42.78 22.72
N ASN A 135 -23.16 41.47 22.67
CA ASN A 135 -24.41 40.89 23.18
C ASN A 135 -24.09 39.66 24.03
N SER A 136 -23.91 39.93 25.31
CA SER A 136 -23.75 38.95 26.37
C SER A 136 -25.13 38.51 26.87
N ASN A 137 -25.22 37.22 27.19
CA ASN A 137 -26.07 36.59 28.19
C ASN A 137 -27.44 36.03 27.76
N SER A 138 -27.48 34.71 27.58
CA SER A 138 -28.40 33.90 28.39
C SER A 138 -27.81 32.52 28.71
N THR A 139 -27.51 32.38 29.99
CA THR A 139 -27.22 31.18 30.77
C THR A 139 -28.46 30.29 30.92
N ARG A 140 -28.29 28.95 30.97
CA ARG A 140 -28.99 27.93 31.81
C ARG A 140 -28.92 26.56 31.08
N ARG A 141 -28.05 25.60 31.43
CA ARG A 141 -27.91 24.69 32.59
C ARG A 141 -29.00 23.59 32.69
N GLU A 142 -28.54 22.34 32.61
CA GLU A 142 -28.98 21.04 33.20
C GLU A 142 -28.67 19.90 32.19
N GLU A 143 -27.65 19.05 32.35
CA GLU A 143 -27.40 17.94 33.31
C GLU A 143 -28.43 16.81 33.29
N GLN A 144 -27.90 15.57 33.45
CA GLN A 144 -28.54 14.25 33.68
C GLN A 144 -28.73 13.39 32.40
N SER A 145 -28.45 12.09 32.34
CA SER A 145 -28.09 11.10 33.37
C SER A 145 -27.56 9.81 32.71
N SER A 146 -26.57 9.18 33.35
CA SER A 146 -26.34 7.73 33.57
C SER A 146 -26.98 6.65 32.66
N GLY A 147 -26.17 5.67 32.28
CA GLY A 147 -26.65 4.34 31.85
C GLY A 147 -25.54 3.30 31.83
N PHE A 148 -25.13 2.85 33.01
CA PHE A 148 -24.24 1.71 33.25
C PHE A 148 -24.86 0.39 32.77
N GLY A 149 -24.01 -0.51 32.27
CA GLY A 149 -24.03 -1.96 32.53
C GLY A 149 -25.12 -2.80 31.88
N ASN A 150 -24.71 -3.82 31.11
CA ASN A 150 -25.15 -5.17 31.47
C ASN A 150 -24.11 -6.21 31.06
N GLU A 151 -23.81 -7.05 32.03
CA GLU A 151 -22.88 -8.17 32.02
C GLU A 151 -23.54 -9.42 31.44
N GLY A 152 -22.71 -10.39 31.06
CA GLY A 152 -22.95 -11.79 31.40
C GLY A 152 -23.88 -12.63 30.51
N SER A 153 -23.27 -13.47 29.68
CA SER A 153 -23.60 -14.91 29.55
C SER A 153 -22.52 -15.52 28.64
N GLY A 154 -21.62 -16.41 29.06
CA GLY A 154 -21.78 -17.43 30.09
C GLY A 154 -22.44 -18.67 29.49
N ILE A 155 -21.69 -19.44 28.68
CA ILE A 155 -21.97 -20.86 28.49
C ILE A 155 -20.71 -21.64 28.86
N SER A 156 -20.87 -22.45 29.90
CA SER A 156 -19.89 -23.37 30.46
C SER A 156 -20.06 -24.76 29.84
N LEU A 157 -18.92 -25.46 29.80
CA LEU A 157 -18.69 -26.92 29.84
C LEU A 157 -19.34 -27.78 28.76
#